data_AF-A0A371YMJ3-F1
#
_entry.id   AF-A0A371YMJ3-F1
#
_cell.length_a   1.000
_cell.length_b   1.000
_cell.length_c   1.000
_cell.angle_alpha   90.00
_cell.angle_beta   90.00
_cell.angle_gamma   90.00
#
_symmetry.space_group_name_H-M   'P 1'
#
loop_
_entity.id
_entity.type
_entity.pdbx_description
1 polymer ?
#
loop_
_entity_poly.entity_id
_entity_poly.type
_entity_poly.pdbx_seq_one_letter_code
_entity_poly.pdbx_strand_id
1 'polypeptide(L)'
;MIRQHILKFLNEIESDESLEAFHVFLIGLKNAHHTSKDELYDILMDILQKEGHEDDFIYNQIADTLDYFVGWHSPLKESDSTSVFVQQLNS
;
A
#
# COMPACT_ATOMS: atom_id res chain seq x y z
N MET A 1 1.41 -9.08 14.22
CA MET A 1 2.63 -8.24 14.16
C MET A 1 2.65 -7.37 12.90
N ILE A 2 2.50 -7.94 11.69
CA ILE A 2 2.45 -7.18 10.42
C ILE A 2 1.47 -5.98 10.48
N ARG A 3 0.21 -6.21 10.89
CA ARG A 3 -0.81 -5.16 11.02
C ARG A 3 -0.34 -3.95 11.83
N GLN A 4 0.34 -4.20 12.97
CA GLN A 4 0.80 -3.13 13.86
C GLN A 4 1.94 -2.31 13.24
N HIS A 5 2.85 -2.96 12.49
CA HIS A 5 3.91 -2.23 11.79
C HIS A 5 3.35 -1.37 10.66
N ILE A 6 2.38 -1.90 9.91
CA ILE A 6 1.69 -1.15 8.85
C ILE A 6 0.95 0.06 9.43
N LEU A 7 0.15 -0.14 10.48
CA LEU A 7 -0.56 0.95 11.17
C LEU A 7 0.37 2.03 11.71
N LYS A 8 1.50 1.62 12.30
CA LYS A 8 2.46 2.59 12.83
C LYS A 8 3.01 3.46 11.71
N PHE A 9 3.43 2.86 10.59
CA PHE A 9 3.98 3.59 9.46
C PHE A 9 2.91 4.48 8.80
N LEU A 10 1.68 3.97 8.63
CA LEU A 10 0.56 4.74 8.08
C LEU A 10 0.32 6.06 8.82
N ASN A 11 0.37 6.04 10.15
CA ASN A 11 0.20 7.23 10.99
C ASN A 11 1.39 8.21 10.93
N GLU A 12 2.49 7.83 10.30
CA GLU A 12 3.69 8.65 10.11
C GLU A 12 3.76 9.24 8.68
N ILE A 13 2.79 8.94 7.80
CA ILE A 13 2.75 9.46 6.42
C ILE A 13 2.15 10.88 6.43
N GLU A 14 2.94 11.85 5.97
CA GLU A 14 2.57 13.27 5.95
C GLU A 14 2.91 13.97 4.62
N SER A 15 3.52 13.24 3.68
CA SER A 15 3.97 13.74 2.38
C SER A 15 4.09 12.63 1.33
N ASP A 16 4.20 13.01 0.05
CA ASP A 16 4.43 12.07 -1.06
C ASP A 16 5.74 11.27 -0.87
N GLU A 17 6.80 11.87 -0.31
CA GLU A 17 8.06 11.17 -0.03
C GLU A 17 7.86 10.08 1.04
N SER A 18 7.08 10.36 2.08
CA SER A 18 6.73 9.37 3.10
C SER A 18 5.80 8.27 2.58
N LEU A 19 4.99 8.56 1.57
CA LEU A 19 4.15 7.57 0.87
C LEU A 19 5.01 6.61 0.03
N GLU A 20 6.00 7.13 -0.70
CA GLU A 20 6.96 6.28 -1.41
C GLU A 20 7.77 5.40 -0.44
N ALA A 21 8.19 5.96 0.70
CA ALA A 21 8.85 5.18 1.75
C ALA A 21 7.93 4.08 2.32
N PHE A 22 6.64 4.35 2.46
CA PHE A 22 5.64 3.37 2.87
C PHE A 22 5.49 2.24 1.84
N HIS A 23 5.48 2.55 0.54
CA HIS A 23 5.48 1.55 -0.53
C HIS A 23 6.70 0.62 -0.46
N VAL A 24 7.90 1.18 -0.30
CA VAL A 24 9.14 0.39 -0.12
C VAL A 24 9.05 -0.49 1.13
N PHE A 25 8.53 0.06 2.23
CA PHE A 25 8.31 -0.68 3.46
C PHE A 25 7.37 -1.88 3.26
N LEU A 26 6.25 -1.71 2.54
CA LEU A 26 5.31 -2.80 2.28
C LEU A 26 5.93 -3.93 1.45
N ILE A 27 6.77 -3.62 0.46
CA ILE A 27 7.53 -4.63 -0.30
C ILE A 27 8.52 -5.38 0.60
N GLY A 28 9.28 -4.64 1.41
CA GLY A 28 10.23 -5.23 2.36
C GLY A 28 9.53 -6.16 3.35
N LEU A 29 8.37 -5.75 3.85
CA LEU A 29 7.55 -6.52 4.76
C LEU A 29 6.98 -7.79 4.11
N LYS A 30 6.45 -7.70 2.87
CA LYS A 30 6.04 -8.87 2.07
C LYS A 30 7.14 -9.91 1.99
N ASN A 31 8.34 -9.48 1.59
CA ASN A 31 9.47 -10.35 1.36
C ASN A 31 10.01 -10.96 2.66
N ALA A 32 10.10 -10.18 3.74
CA ALA A 32 10.60 -10.64 5.03
C ALA A 32 9.67 -11.66 5.71
N HIS A 33 8.36 -11.56 5.47
CA HIS A 33 7.36 -12.42 6.09
C HIS A 33 6.81 -13.51 5.17
N HIS A 34 7.28 -13.61 3.92
CA HIS A 34 6.74 -14.50 2.89
C HIS A 34 5.22 -14.37 2.72
N THR A 35 4.68 -13.18 2.96
CA THR A 35 3.25 -12.89 2.81
C THR A 35 2.91 -12.87 1.32
N SER A 36 1.79 -13.45 0.92
CA SER A 36 1.32 -13.31 -0.46
C SER A 36 0.83 -11.88 -0.74
N LYS A 37 0.74 -11.51 -2.03
CA LYS A 37 0.16 -10.22 -2.42
C LYS A 37 -1.26 -10.07 -1.89
N ASP A 38 -2.06 -11.12 -2.03
CA ASP A 38 -3.48 -11.11 -1.67
C ASP A 38 -3.66 -10.99 -0.15
N GLU A 39 -2.85 -11.71 0.64
CA GLU A 39 -2.86 -11.55 2.10
C GLU A 39 -2.43 -10.14 2.54
N LEU A 40 -1.45 -9.52 1.86
CA LEU A 40 -1.04 -8.16 2.18
C LEU A 40 -2.14 -7.14 1.84
N TYR A 41 -2.82 -7.34 0.71
CA TYR A 41 -3.97 -6.54 0.31
C TYR A 41 -5.11 -6.64 1.32
N ASP A 42 -5.48 -7.85 1.73
CA ASP A 42 -6.53 -8.07 2.73
C ASP A 42 -6.22 -7.38 4.05
N ILE A 43 -4.95 -7.44 4.50
CA ILE A 43 -4.51 -6.75 5.71
C ILE A 43 -4.62 -5.23 5.56
N LEU A 44 -4.21 -4.67 4.41
CA LEU A 44 -4.28 -3.23 4.16
C LEU A 44 -5.72 -2.75 4.08
N MET A 45 -6.60 -3.47 3.37
CA MET A 45 -8.02 -3.14 3.30
C MET A 45 -8.68 -3.22 4.67
N ASP A 46 -8.36 -4.24 5.48
CA ASP A 46 -8.86 -4.35 6.86
C ASP A 46 -8.45 -3.16 7.73
N ILE A 47 -7.22 -2.64 7.54
CA ILE A 47 -6.74 -1.44 8.25
C ILE A 47 -7.50 -0.21 7.77
N LEU A 48 -7.53 0.04 6.46
CA LEU A 48 -8.13 1.25 5.89
C LEU A 48 -9.63 1.36 6.21
N GLN A 49 -10.36 0.24 6.16
CA GLN A 49 -11.79 0.20 6.47
C GLN A 49 -12.12 0.37 7.96
N LYS A 50 -11.25 -0.10 8.86
CA LYS A 50 -11.52 -0.07 10.31
C LYS A 50 -11.08 1.21 11.00
N GLU A 51 -10.03 1.85 10.51
CA GLU A 51 -9.49 3.06 11.15
C GLU A 51 -10.22 4.35 10.70
N GLY A 52 -11.09 4.28 9.69
CA GLY A 52 -12.08 5.32 9.41
C GLY A 52 -11.48 6.66 8.94
N HIS A 53 -10.64 6.59 7.90
CA HIS A 53 -9.92 7.74 7.35
C HIS A 53 -10.42 8.15 5.94
N GLU A 54 -11.70 7.99 5.63
CA GLU A 54 -12.26 8.30 4.30
C GLU A 54 -12.04 9.76 3.86
N ASP A 55 -11.89 10.69 4.83
CA ASP A 55 -11.62 12.12 4.56
C ASP A 55 -10.12 12.46 4.45
N ASP A 56 -9.22 11.50 4.70
CA ASP A 56 -7.78 11.72 4.64
C ASP A 56 -7.26 11.46 3.22
N PHE A 57 -6.74 12.51 2.61
CA PHE A 57 -6.19 12.48 1.25
C PHE A 57 -5.14 11.38 1.06
N ILE A 58 -4.29 11.14 2.07
CA ILE A 58 -3.24 10.13 1.99
C ILE A 58 -3.83 8.72 2.04
N TYR A 59 -4.86 8.50 2.85
CA TYR A 59 -5.55 7.22 2.89
C TYR A 59 -6.28 6.92 1.58
N ASN A 60 -6.85 7.94 0.94
CA ASN A 60 -7.45 7.81 -0.39
C ASN A 60 -6.40 7.50 -1.46
N GLN A 61 -5.23 8.13 -1.43
CA GLN A 61 -4.13 7.79 -2.34
C GLN A 61 -3.65 6.33 -2.17
N ILE A 62 -3.63 5.83 -0.93
CA ILE A 62 -3.25 4.44 -0.64
C ILE A 62 -4.33 3.48 -1.13
N ALA A 63 -5.61 3.77 -0.87
CA ALA A 63 -6.73 2.97 -1.36
C ALA A 63 -6.75 2.92 -2.91
N ASP A 64 -6.62 4.08 -3.57
CA ASP A 64 -6.53 4.18 -5.02
C ASP A 64 -5.32 3.39 -5.55
N THR A 65 -4.18 3.50 -4.88
CA THR A 65 -2.98 2.72 -5.22
C THR A 65 -3.25 1.22 -5.10
N LEU A 66 -3.96 0.79 -4.05
CA LEU A 66 -4.38 -0.59 -3.84
C LEU A 66 -5.39 -1.10 -4.87
N ASP A 67 -6.23 -0.25 -5.44
CA ASP A 67 -7.12 -0.66 -6.52
C ASP A 67 -6.36 -1.03 -7.81
N TYR A 68 -5.16 -0.47 -8.01
CA TYR A 68 -4.22 -0.96 -9.04
C TYR A 68 -3.61 -2.33 -8.71
N PHE A 69 -3.58 -2.77 -7.43
CA PHE A 69 -3.06 -4.09 -7.04
C PHE A 69 -3.95 -5.26 -7.47
N VAL A 70 -5.26 -5.07 -7.38
CA VAL A 70 -6.30 -6.04 -7.74
C VAL A 70 -6.70 -5.95 -9.21
N GLY A 71 -6.12 -5.02 -9.97
CA GLY A 71 -6.36 -4.87 -11.41
C GLY A 71 -7.71 -4.24 -11.74
N TRP A 72 -8.29 -3.45 -10.82
CA TRP A 72 -9.57 -2.77 -11.00
C TRP A 72 -9.44 -1.47 -11.82
N HIS A 73 -8.22 -0.98 -12.02
CA HIS A 73 -7.91 0.16 -12.87
C HIS A 73 -7.03 -0.22 -14.07
N SER A 74 -7.10 0.61 -15.14
CA SER A 74 -6.23 0.50 -16.31
C SER A 74 -4.75 0.47 -15.91
N PRO A 75 -3.86 -0.21 -16.65
CA PRO A 75 -2.44 -0.26 -16.32
C PRO A 75 -1.87 1.14 -16.11
N LEU A 76 -1.16 1.34 -14.98
CA LEU A 76 -0.42 2.56 -14.72
C LEU A 76 0.62 2.78 -15.83
N LYS A 77 0.94 4.04 -16.13
CA LYS A 77 2.07 4.34 -17.01
C LYS A 77 3.34 3.82 -16.36
N GLU A 78 4.19 3.13 -17.13
CA GLU A 78 5.41 2.46 -16.62
C GLU A 78 6.38 3.38 -15.86
N SER A 79 6.30 4.70 -16.07
CA SER A 79 7.13 5.70 -15.41
C SER A 79 6.58 6.22 -14.08
N ASP A 80 5.40 5.76 -13.65
CA ASP A 80 4.75 6.19 -12.41
C ASP A 80 5.32 5.43 -11.21
N SER A 81 5.58 6.10 -10.07
CA SER A 81 6.10 5.44 -8.86
C SER A 81 5.12 4.39 -8.34
N THR A 82 3.81 4.61 -8.52
CA THR A 82 2.76 3.63 -8.28
C THR A 82 2.89 2.40 -9.18
N SER A 83 3.32 2.57 -10.44
CA SER A 83 3.53 1.46 -11.38
C SER A 83 4.71 0.57 -10.96
N VAL A 84 5.81 1.19 -10.52
CA VAL A 84 7.00 0.47 -10.04
C VAL A 84 6.69 -0.33 -8.78
N PHE A 85 5.94 0.28 -7.85
CA PHE A 85 5.46 -0.39 -6.64
C PHE A 85 4.60 -1.62 -6.96
N VAL A 86 3.61 -1.49 -7.84
CA VAL A 86 2.72 -2.59 -8.25
C VAL A 86 3.50 -3.72 -8.95
N GLN A 87 4.48 -3.40 -9.80
CA GLN A 87 5.30 -4.42 -10.46
C GLN A 87 6.12 -5.25 -9.47
N GLN A 88 6.81 -4.58 -8.53
CA GLN A 88 7.66 -5.25 -7.54
C GLN A 88 6.87 -6.14 -6.56
N LEU A 89 5.61 -5.81 -6.32
CA LEU A 89 4.74 -6.62 -5.47
C LEU A 89 4.18 -7.87 -6.16
N ASN A 90 4.02 -7.84 -7.48
CA ASN A 90 3.57 -8.99 -8.28
C ASN A 90 4.70 -9.99 -8.61
N SER A 91 5.97 -9.59 -8.47
CA SER A 91 7.14 -10.48 -8.51
C SER A 91 7.35 -11.26 -7.20
#